data_AF-A0A9P1F481-F1
#
_entry.id   AF-A0A9P1F481-F1
#
_cell.length_a   1.000
_cell.length_b   1.000
_cell.length_c   1.000
_cell.angle_alpha   90.00
_cell.angle_beta   90.00
_cell.angle_gamma   90.00
#
_symmetry.space_group_name_H-M   'P 1'
#
loop_
_entity.id
_entity.type
_entity.pdbx_description
1 polymer ?
#
loop_
_entity_poly.entity_id
_entity_poly.type
_entity_poly.pdbx_seq_one_letter_code
_entity_poly.pdbx_strand_id
1 'polypeptide(L)'
;MKSLVILSVLCLIGGAHADCACYEASNYTGKSAPISNSYNTEDFSACYKQCSYVAYSGDDTYGWTGLTFRWGTTAGSGGLVEIFDGPAAIGTPIIQINEGEDVDSGSSKSSIKSSSSSITIKYSQTGTGANVYYGVIKAVPGLQPSAAPTTTTSAPTTRSSFPAGFTRDPYLISHDILVVINQKTSGGIKTMTNIIGFVTNFVNILSTTTDVNSISSSRLSLATLTPYSPYFAVQGGIWELNATSLTQSLRSSGITLDGSIDEALIGLIELAFNVNTNSSTDSRPNAQRSIVLFTGEWPSTGALLNETYVKPIFDKYGVNLLVAGYNLTDLESSQVLRPNRWYNAFTTVATNNAGVANFVNPFYFNNGSETNYWCPQTGIESVANDSGASFSFFSEPFNYIGPDGSSAGKLDWSALPAYNGENARYCNFANNQYVYTKPANAPSMKVSVYYELEAGKDTLSFYDSSNTLIASFTGYDISEASFYTSTDVLTARFTSDNQALYRGFYVKITPQPSS
;
A
#
# COMPACT_ATOMS: atom_id res chain seq x y z
N MET A 1 -54.07 -47.32 -23.54
CA MET A 1 -53.36 -47.19 -22.26
C MET A 1 -51.88 -47.36 -22.53
N LYS A 2 -51.14 -46.25 -22.56
CA LYS A 2 -49.68 -46.23 -22.76
C LYS A 2 -49.06 -45.95 -21.38
N SER A 3 -48.27 -46.89 -20.87
CA SER A 3 -47.47 -46.72 -19.67
C SER A 3 -46.25 -45.86 -19.99
N LEU A 4 -46.12 -44.75 -19.25
CA LEU A 4 -44.95 -43.89 -19.26
C LEU A 4 -44.02 -44.36 -18.14
N VAL A 5 -42.90 -44.99 -18.50
CA VAL A 5 -41.80 -45.29 -17.57
C VAL A 5 -40.88 -44.07 -17.58
N ILE A 6 -40.89 -43.31 -16.48
CA ILE A 6 -39.92 -42.25 -16.22
C ILE A 6 -38.65 -42.92 -15.71
N LEU A 7 -37.60 -42.89 -16.53
CA LEU A 7 -36.26 -43.32 -16.15
C LEU A 7 -35.56 -42.16 -15.46
N SER A 8 -35.62 -42.14 -14.12
CA SER A 8 -34.80 -41.26 -13.29
C SER A 8 -33.35 -41.72 -13.36
N VAL A 9 -32.54 -41.06 -14.19
CA VAL A 9 -31.08 -41.22 -14.15
C VAL A 9 -30.60 -40.56 -12.85
N LEU A 10 -30.43 -41.36 -11.80
CA LEU A 10 -29.50 -41.04 -10.73
C LEU A 10 -28.10 -40.95 -11.37
N CYS A 11 -27.64 -39.74 -11.64
CA CYS A 11 -26.20 -39.49 -11.67
C CYS A 11 -25.68 -39.71 -10.26
N LEU A 12 -25.25 -40.95 -10.00
CA LEU A 12 -24.23 -41.23 -9.01
C LEU A 12 -22.96 -40.53 -9.47
N ILE A 13 -22.83 -39.25 -9.14
CA ILE A 13 -21.54 -38.57 -9.08
C ILE A 13 -20.83 -39.25 -7.91
N GLY A 14 -20.06 -40.30 -8.21
CA GLY A 14 -19.02 -40.75 -7.29
C GLY A 14 -18.16 -39.53 -7.00
N GLY A 15 -18.18 -39.08 -5.75
CA GLY A 15 -17.41 -37.94 -5.30
C GLY A 15 -15.94 -38.17 -5.61
N ALA A 16 -15.44 -37.54 -6.67
CA ALA A 16 -14.06 -37.16 -6.71
C ALA A 16 -13.87 -36.20 -5.54
N HIS A 17 -13.22 -36.67 -4.49
CA HIS A 17 -12.68 -35.77 -3.48
C HIS A 17 -11.85 -34.73 -4.24
N ALA A 18 -12.27 -33.46 -4.24
CA ALA A 18 -11.45 -32.39 -4.78
C ALA A 18 -10.06 -32.52 -4.14
N ASP A 19 -9.00 -32.55 -4.97
CA ASP A 19 -7.61 -32.63 -4.49
C ASP A 19 -7.25 -31.31 -3.81
N CYS A 20 -7.68 -31.18 -2.57
CA CYS A 20 -7.45 -30.01 -1.74
C CYS A 20 -5.99 -29.95 -1.28
N ALA A 21 -5.40 -28.76 -1.33
CA ALA A 21 -4.11 -28.42 -0.78
C ALA A 21 -4.24 -27.34 0.28
N CYS A 22 -3.33 -27.38 1.26
CA CYS A 22 -3.17 -26.28 2.19
C CYS A 22 -2.41 -25.17 1.50
N TYR A 23 -2.87 -23.93 1.66
CA TYR A 23 -2.12 -22.78 1.18
C TYR A 23 -0.73 -22.76 1.82
N GLU A 24 -0.68 -22.97 3.15
CA GLU A 24 0.54 -23.20 3.89
C GLU A 24 0.75 -24.69 4.18
N ALA A 25 1.30 -25.39 3.19
CA ALA A 25 1.59 -26.83 3.28
C ALA A 25 2.95 -27.16 3.92
N SER A 26 3.77 -26.16 4.25
CA SER A 26 5.11 -26.33 4.81
C SER A 26 5.28 -25.45 6.04
N ASN A 27 6.22 -25.83 6.91
CA ASN A 27 6.56 -25.00 8.06
C ASN A 27 7.01 -23.63 7.60
N TYR A 28 6.55 -22.62 8.31
CA TYR A 28 6.83 -21.22 8.07
C TYR A 28 7.99 -20.77 8.96
N THR A 29 8.92 -19.98 8.42
CA THR A 29 9.95 -19.30 9.21
C THR A 29 9.92 -17.81 8.92
N GLY A 30 9.68 -17.00 9.94
CA GLY A 30 9.57 -15.55 9.83
C GLY A 30 8.81 -14.94 11.00
N LYS A 31 8.81 -13.62 11.12
CA LYS A 31 8.19 -12.91 12.25
C LYS A 31 6.69 -12.64 12.08
N SER A 32 6.06 -13.14 11.01
CA SER A 32 4.62 -13.00 10.83
C SER A 32 4.09 -14.11 9.94
N ALA A 33 3.26 -14.99 10.50
CA ALA A 33 2.79 -16.21 9.88
C ALA A 33 1.39 -16.01 9.27
N PRO A 34 1.20 -16.32 7.97
CA PRO A 34 -0.08 -16.14 7.30
C PRO A 34 -1.05 -17.28 7.61
N ILE A 35 -2.32 -16.97 7.86
CA ILE A 35 -3.38 -17.94 8.08
C ILE A 35 -4.32 -17.83 6.88
N SER A 36 -4.59 -18.93 6.19
CA SER A 36 -5.46 -18.95 5.00
C SER A 36 -6.13 -20.30 4.81
N ASN A 37 -7.25 -20.31 4.08
CA ASN A 37 -8.02 -21.51 3.77
C ASN A 37 -7.29 -22.47 2.81
N SER A 38 -7.68 -23.73 2.86
CA SER A 38 -7.32 -24.71 1.82
C SER A 38 -8.00 -24.41 0.49
N TYR A 39 -7.38 -24.87 -0.59
CA TYR A 39 -7.83 -24.66 -1.96
C TYR A 39 -7.79 -25.95 -2.78
N ASN A 40 -8.70 -26.12 -3.72
CA ASN A 40 -8.69 -27.23 -4.68
C ASN A 40 -7.57 -26.99 -5.70
N THR A 41 -6.68 -27.95 -5.92
CA THR A 41 -5.50 -27.75 -6.79
C THR A 41 -5.82 -27.56 -8.28
N GLU A 42 -7.00 -27.95 -8.74
CA GLU A 42 -7.40 -27.80 -10.15
C GLU A 42 -7.92 -26.39 -10.45
N ASP A 43 -8.77 -25.86 -9.58
CA ASP A 43 -9.47 -24.59 -9.80
C ASP A 43 -9.07 -23.49 -8.79
N PHE A 44 -8.43 -23.85 -7.69
CA PHE A 44 -8.07 -23.01 -6.54
C PHE A 44 -9.23 -22.66 -5.61
N SER A 45 -10.42 -23.26 -5.81
CA SER A 45 -11.61 -22.95 -5.03
C SER A 45 -11.43 -23.26 -3.58
N ALA A 46 -12.02 -22.42 -2.73
CA ALA A 46 -12.13 -22.73 -1.32
C ALA A 46 -12.73 -24.13 -1.21
N CYS A 47 -11.97 -25.01 -0.57
CA CYS A 47 -12.36 -26.39 -0.39
C CYS A 47 -11.94 -26.81 1.01
N TYR A 48 -12.41 -27.98 1.45
CA TYR A 48 -12.10 -28.43 2.78
C TYR A 48 -10.89 -29.38 2.81
N LYS A 49 -9.85 -28.96 3.52
CA LYS A 49 -8.79 -29.83 4.04
C LYS A 49 -8.36 -29.33 5.41
N GLN A 50 -8.16 -30.26 6.33
CA GLN A 50 -7.52 -29.92 7.59
C GLN A 50 -6.07 -29.53 7.33
N CYS A 51 -5.72 -28.31 7.69
CA CYS A 51 -4.41 -27.75 7.45
C CYS A 51 -3.73 -27.48 8.78
N SER A 52 -2.46 -27.85 8.87
CA SER A 52 -1.65 -27.58 10.04
C SER A 52 -0.24 -27.30 9.58
N TYR A 53 0.37 -26.28 10.13
CA TYR A 53 1.78 -26.00 9.91
C TYR A 53 2.39 -25.37 11.17
N VAL A 54 3.70 -25.53 11.30
CA VAL A 54 4.46 -24.88 12.39
C VAL A 54 5.00 -23.56 11.87
N ALA A 55 4.76 -22.48 12.60
CA ALA A 55 5.39 -21.19 12.38
C ALA A 55 6.51 -20.99 13.40
N TYR A 56 7.74 -20.85 12.93
CA TYR A 56 8.91 -20.48 13.73
C TYR A 56 9.27 -19.02 13.48
N SER A 57 9.50 -18.24 14.54
CA SER A 57 9.81 -16.80 14.44
C SER A 57 11.12 -16.50 13.69
N GLY A 58 11.96 -17.52 13.52
CA GLY A 58 13.34 -17.38 13.05
C GLY A 58 14.32 -16.93 14.15
N ASP A 59 13.82 -16.69 15.37
CA ASP A 59 14.59 -16.15 16.50
C ASP A 59 13.96 -16.59 17.84
N ASP A 60 14.73 -17.32 18.65
CA ASP A 60 14.26 -17.88 19.93
C ASP A 60 13.89 -16.83 20.99
N THR A 61 14.22 -15.55 20.76
CA THR A 61 13.87 -14.43 21.65
C THR A 61 12.49 -13.81 21.35
N TYR A 62 11.80 -14.29 20.31
CA TYR A 62 10.53 -13.74 19.85
C TYR A 62 9.37 -14.70 20.11
N GLY A 63 8.27 -14.20 20.69
CA GLY A 63 7.03 -14.95 20.92
C GLY A 63 5.88 -14.38 20.08
N TRP A 64 4.91 -15.22 19.74
CA TRP A 64 3.81 -14.94 18.82
C TRP A 64 2.62 -14.26 19.51
N THR A 65 2.09 -13.19 18.91
CA THR A 65 0.97 -12.36 19.35
C THR A 65 0.43 -11.52 18.18
N GLY A 66 -0.45 -10.55 18.43
CA GLY A 66 -0.91 -9.58 17.45
C GLY A 66 -1.72 -10.21 16.32
N LEU A 67 -2.50 -11.26 16.64
CA LEU A 67 -3.36 -11.94 15.68
C LEU A 67 -4.37 -10.96 15.09
N THR A 68 -4.49 -10.97 13.76
CA THR A 68 -5.62 -10.40 13.02
C THR A 68 -6.21 -11.51 12.17
N PHE A 69 -7.52 -11.71 12.21
CA PHE A 69 -8.17 -12.80 11.51
C PHE A 69 -9.57 -12.39 11.08
N ARG A 70 -9.99 -12.79 9.89
CA ARG A 70 -11.35 -12.57 9.38
C ARG A 70 -11.89 -13.80 8.67
N TRP A 71 -13.16 -14.06 8.89
CA TRP A 71 -13.93 -14.96 8.03
C TRP A 71 -14.45 -14.16 6.83
N GLY A 72 -14.35 -14.77 5.65
CA GLY A 72 -15.08 -14.30 4.48
C GLY A 72 -16.46 -14.95 4.46
N THR A 73 -16.64 -15.92 3.58
CA THR A 73 -17.85 -16.74 3.51
C THR A 73 -17.76 -17.94 4.45
N THR A 74 -18.79 -18.13 5.28
CA THR A 74 -18.92 -19.27 6.19
C THR A 74 -19.97 -20.25 5.66
N ALA A 75 -19.71 -21.55 5.84
CA ALA A 75 -20.55 -22.63 5.31
C ALA A 75 -21.42 -23.31 6.38
N GLY A 76 -21.45 -22.79 7.61
CA GLY A 76 -22.08 -23.43 8.77
C GLY A 76 -21.44 -24.77 9.12
N SER A 77 -20.15 -24.95 8.80
CA SER A 77 -19.46 -26.25 8.83
C SER A 77 -18.67 -26.50 10.11
N GLY A 78 -18.80 -25.63 11.11
CA GLY A 78 -18.10 -25.73 12.40
C GLY A 78 -16.61 -25.48 12.28
N GLY A 79 -16.19 -24.56 11.41
CA GLY A 79 -14.80 -24.14 11.22
C GLY A 79 -14.17 -23.68 12.53
N LEU A 80 -12.96 -24.14 12.79
CA LEU A 80 -12.21 -23.85 13.99
C LEU A 80 -10.73 -23.67 13.65
N VAL A 81 -10.21 -22.48 13.91
CA VAL A 81 -8.77 -22.20 13.88
C VAL A 81 -8.23 -22.26 15.31
N GLU A 82 -7.23 -23.10 15.52
CA GLU A 82 -6.56 -23.33 16.78
C GLU A 82 -5.08 -22.95 16.65
N ILE A 83 -4.56 -22.19 17.60
CA ILE A 83 -3.14 -21.86 17.69
C ILE A 83 -2.61 -22.45 19.00
N PHE A 84 -1.62 -23.32 18.90
CA PHE A 84 -0.97 -23.99 20.02
C PHE A 84 0.39 -23.34 20.30
N ASP A 85 0.73 -23.27 21.59
CA ASP A 85 2.02 -22.76 22.04
C ASP A 85 3.09 -23.84 21.86
N GLY A 86 4.02 -23.62 20.95
CA GLY A 86 5.06 -24.59 20.58
C GLY A 86 4.82 -25.32 19.24
N PRO A 87 5.78 -26.14 18.81
CA PRO A 87 5.80 -26.79 17.51
C PRO A 87 4.90 -28.03 17.41
N ALA A 88 4.15 -28.36 18.46
CA ALA A 88 3.23 -29.49 18.49
C ALA A 88 1.81 -29.03 18.83
N ALA A 89 0.82 -29.55 18.11
CA ALA A 89 -0.60 -29.35 18.40
C ALA A 89 -1.07 -30.25 19.56
N ILE A 90 -0.51 -30.05 20.76
CA ILE A 90 -0.79 -30.85 21.95
C ILE A 90 -1.27 -29.93 23.09
N GLY A 91 -2.30 -30.36 23.82
CA GLY A 91 -2.84 -29.63 24.97
C GLY A 91 -3.93 -28.61 24.58
N THR A 92 -4.12 -27.61 25.44
CA THR A 92 -5.10 -26.54 25.20
C THR A 92 -4.50 -25.49 24.27
N PRO A 93 -5.13 -25.16 23.12
CA PRO A 93 -4.67 -24.08 22.28
C PRO A 93 -4.72 -22.74 23.03
N ILE A 94 -3.72 -21.89 22.78
CA ILE A 94 -3.65 -20.54 23.37
C ILE A 94 -4.64 -19.59 22.70
N ILE A 95 -5.01 -19.83 21.44
CA ILE A 95 -6.05 -19.08 20.73
C ILE A 95 -6.96 -20.09 20.02
N GLN A 96 -8.27 -19.89 20.16
CA GLN A 96 -9.30 -20.58 19.37
C GLN A 96 -10.19 -19.53 18.71
N ILE A 97 -10.51 -19.72 17.44
CA ILE A 97 -11.38 -18.84 16.66
C ILE A 97 -12.49 -19.69 16.07
N ASN A 98 -13.72 -19.46 16.49
CA ASN A 98 -14.87 -20.19 15.97
C ASN A 98 -15.32 -19.61 14.63
N GLU A 99 -16.01 -20.41 13.83
CA GLU A 99 -16.60 -19.97 12.57
C GLU A 99 -17.44 -18.69 12.73
N GLY A 100 -17.17 -17.69 11.89
CA GLY A 100 -17.83 -16.39 11.92
C GLY A 100 -17.31 -15.40 12.96
N GLU A 101 -16.30 -15.79 13.75
CA GLU A 101 -15.63 -14.90 14.70
C GLU A 101 -14.40 -14.21 14.09
N ASP A 102 -14.46 -12.88 13.97
CA ASP A 102 -13.32 -12.07 13.56
C ASP A 102 -12.45 -11.68 14.75
N VAL A 103 -11.15 -11.51 14.51
CA VAL A 103 -10.16 -11.02 15.47
C VAL A 103 -9.55 -9.73 14.93
N ASP A 104 -10.02 -8.60 15.44
CA ASP A 104 -9.44 -7.30 15.11
C ASP A 104 -8.21 -6.99 15.97
N SER A 105 -7.37 -6.08 15.46
CA SER A 105 -6.22 -5.54 16.18
C SER A 105 -6.65 -4.93 17.54
N GLY A 106 -5.93 -5.29 18.61
CA GLY A 106 -6.23 -4.81 19.96
C GLY A 106 -7.32 -5.58 20.71
N SER A 107 -7.97 -6.57 20.09
CA SER A 107 -8.86 -7.49 20.80
C SER A 107 -8.12 -8.36 21.82
N SER A 108 -8.84 -8.93 22.77
CA SER A 108 -8.25 -9.84 23.77
C SER A 108 -7.51 -11.00 23.12
N LYS A 109 -8.10 -11.61 22.06
CA LYS A 109 -7.46 -12.68 21.28
C LYS A 109 -6.24 -12.20 20.50
N SER A 110 -6.25 -10.96 20.00
CA SER A 110 -5.08 -10.35 19.37
C SER A 110 -3.91 -10.20 20.34
N SER A 111 -4.20 -9.95 21.63
CA SER A 111 -3.17 -9.68 22.65
C SER A 111 -2.55 -10.91 23.32
N ILE A 112 -3.07 -12.12 23.04
CA ILE A 112 -2.53 -13.37 23.61
C ILE A 112 -1.11 -13.60 23.08
N LYS A 113 -0.19 -13.98 23.98
CA LYS A 113 1.23 -14.20 23.67
C LYS A 113 1.60 -15.67 23.83
N SER A 114 2.33 -16.23 22.88
CA SER A 114 2.97 -17.53 23.03
C SER A 114 4.18 -17.42 23.97
N SER A 115 4.48 -18.52 24.66
CA SER A 115 5.70 -18.66 25.46
C SER A 115 6.86 -19.29 24.67
N SER A 116 6.59 -19.79 23.47
CA SER A 116 7.57 -20.37 22.56
C SER A 116 7.80 -19.51 21.30
N SER A 117 9.02 -19.61 20.74
CA SER A 117 9.37 -19.06 19.43
C SER A 117 8.73 -19.79 18.25
N SER A 118 8.13 -20.94 18.52
CA SER A 118 7.31 -21.67 17.56
C SER A 118 5.86 -21.73 18.02
N ILE A 119 4.92 -21.67 17.08
CA ILE A 119 3.51 -22.00 17.31
C ILE A 119 3.05 -23.01 16.26
N THR A 120 2.02 -23.76 16.58
CA THR A 120 1.34 -24.62 15.59
C THR A 120 -0.01 -24.02 15.29
N ILE A 121 -0.26 -23.71 14.03
CA ILE A 121 -1.54 -23.19 13.56
C ILE A 121 -2.25 -24.34 12.87
N LYS A 122 -3.48 -24.62 13.32
CA LYS A 122 -4.29 -25.73 12.85
C LYS A 122 -5.69 -25.24 12.50
N TYR A 123 -6.18 -25.64 11.35
CA TYR A 123 -7.56 -25.50 10.95
C TYR A 123 -8.25 -26.86 10.92
N SER A 124 -9.46 -26.91 11.48
CA SER A 124 -10.34 -28.08 11.43
C SER A 124 -11.80 -27.65 11.27
N GLN A 125 -12.65 -28.57 10.81
CA GLN A 125 -14.09 -28.36 10.79
C GLN A 125 -14.82 -29.71 10.89
N THR A 126 -16.10 -29.70 11.23
CA THR A 126 -16.92 -30.91 11.38
C THR A 126 -17.73 -31.24 10.13
N GLY A 127 -18.15 -30.21 9.38
CA GLY A 127 -18.84 -30.34 8.09
C GLY A 127 -17.91 -30.51 6.90
N THR A 128 -18.49 -30.60 5.70
CA THR A 128 -17.76 -30.69 4.43
C THR A 128 -17.82 -29.40 3.60
N GLY A 129 -18.57 -28.39 4.04
CA GLY A 129 -18.66 -27.11 3.34
C GLY A 129 -17.36 -26.33 3.42
N ALA A 130 -17.04 -25.57 2.37
CA ALA A 130 -15.81 -24.79 2.33
C ALA A 130 -15.99 -23.45 3.05
N ASN A 131 -15.22 -23.23 4.11
CA ASN A 131 -15.12 -21.92 4.72
C ASN A 131 -13.98 -21.11 4.07
N VAL A 132 -14.20 -19.81 3.98
CA VAL A 132 -13.22 -18.83 3.54
C VAL A 132 -12.76 -18.04 4.75
N TYR A 133 -11.44 -17.95 4.93
CA TYR A 133 -10.86 -17.19 6.03
C TYR A 133 -9.42 -16.80 5.73
N TYR A 134 -8.97 -15.74 6.39
CA TYR A 134 -7.62 -15.25 6.27
C TYR A 134 -7.20 -14.51 7.53
N GLY A 135 -5.90 -14.47 7.79
CA GLY A 135 -5.37 -13.80 8.96
C GLY A 135 -3.86 -13.82 8.99
N VAL A 136 -3.32 -13.25 10.05
CA VAL A 136 -1.90 -13.16 10.30
C VAL A 136 -1.64 -13.11 11.80
N ILE A 137 -0.65 -13.85 12.27
CA ILE A 137 -0.13 -13.75 13.64
C ILE A 137 1.36 -13.38 13.59
N LYS A 138 1.88 -12.67 14.60
CA LYS A 138 3.20 -12.01 14.54
C LYS A 138 4.08 -12.38 15.72
N ALA A 139 5.36 -12.59 15.49
CA ALA A 139 6.36 -12.78 16.53
C ALA A 139 6.93 -11.42 16.96
N VAL A 140 6.85 -11.09 18.24
CA VAL A 140 7.41 -9.88 18.85
C VAL A 140 8.52 -10.25 19.83
N PRO A 141 9.53 -9.38 20.05
CA PRO A 141 10.55 -9.63 21.06
C PRO A 141 9.92 -9.71 22.45
N GLY A 142 10.35 -10.67 23.26
CA GLY A 142 9.82 -10.78 24.63
C GLY A 142 10.04 -12.12 25.32
N LEU A 143 10.60 -13.12 24.65
CA LEU A 143 11.02 -14.37 25.27
C LEU A 143 12.42 -14.21 25.88
N GLN A 144 12.65 -14.89 27.02
CA GLN A 144 13.97 -14.91 27.65
C GLN A 144 14.99 -15.57 26.70
N PRO A 145 16.13 -14.91 26.41
CA PRO A 145 17.07 -15.41 25.42
C PRO A 145 17.77 -16.69 25.89
N SER A 146 17.81 -17.70 25.03
CA SER A 146 18.88 -18.70 25.06
C SER A 146 20.10 -18.08 24.36
N ALA A 147 20.99 -17.46 25.15
CA ALA A 147 22.27 -16.85 24.77
C ALA A 147 22.40 -16.37 23.29
N ALA A 148 22.11 -15.09 23.06
CA ALA A 148 22.15 -14.48 21.73
C ALA A 148 23.58 -14.39 21.14
N PRO A 149 23.77 -14.63 19.83
CA PRO A 149 24.80 -13.93 19.07
C PRO A 149 24.34 -12.48 18.83
N THR A 150 25.17 -11.53 19.20
CA THR A 150 25.00 -10.12 18.84
C THR A 150 25.19 -9.94 17.33
N THR A 151 24.11 -9.65 16.60
CA THR A 151 24.24 -9.12 15.24
C THR A 151 24.61 -7.64 15.34
N THR A 152 25.72 -7.29 14.69
CA THR A 152 26.19 -5.92 14.59
C THR A 152 25.33 -5.17 13.56
N THR A 153 24.87 -3.98 13.95
CA THR A 153 24.26 -3.03 13.04
C THR A 153 25.31 -2.70 11.97
N SER A 154 25.05 -3.13 10.73
CA SER A 154 25.92 -2.80 9.60
C SER A 154 25.98 -1.29 9.43
N ALA A 155 27.20 -0.77 9.25
CA ALA A 155 27.41 0.64 8.95
C ALA A 155 26.67 1.02 7.65
N PRO A 156 26.16 2.26 7.53
CA PRO A 156 25.52 2.71 6.29
C PRO A 156 26.53 2.60 5.15
N THR A 157 26.20 1.79 4.15
CA THR A 157 27.01 1.66 2.94
C THR A 157 26.52 2.69 1.94
N THR A 158 27.34 3.69 1.66
CA THR A 158 27.13 4.60 0.52
C THR A 158 27.46 3.83 -0.75
N ARG A 159 26.44 3.52 -1.56
CA ARG A 159 26.63 2.90 -2.88
C ARG A 159 27.24 3.94 -3.82
N SER A 160 28.38 3.61 -4.45
CA SER A 160 29.13 4.53 -5.31
C SER A 160 28.50 4.73 -6.70
N SER A 161 27.58 3.86 -7.11
CA SER A 161 26.85 3.93 -8.39
C SER A 161 25.58 3.11 -8.36
N PHE A 162 24.51 3.59 -9.00
CA PHE A 162 23.25 2.87 -9.20
C PHE A 162 23.07 2.44 -10.67
N PRO A 163 22.17 1.47 -10.97
CA PRO A 163 22.06 0.89 -12.30
C PRO A 163 21.76 1.93 -13.40
N ALA A 164 22.25 1.69 -14.61
CA ALA A 164 21.97 2.54 -15.76
C ALA A 164 20.46 2.56 -16.09
N GLY A 165 19.96 3.72 -16.53
CA GLY A 165 18.56 3.93 -16.90
C GLY A 165 17.72 4.62 -15.82
N PHE A 166 18.17 4.65 -14.57
CA PHE A 166 17.51 5.43 -13.52
C PHE A 166 18.00 6.89 -13.53
N THR A 167 17.10 7.83 -13.21
CA THR A 167 17.41 9.26 -13.13
C THR A 167 18.02 9.68 -11.79
N ARG A 168 17.78 8.88 -10.75
CA ARG A 168 18.29 9.01 -9.38
C ARG A 168 18.57 7.62 -8.82
N ASP A 169 19.23 7.56 -7.66
CA ASP A 169 19.51 6.28 -6.99
C ASP A 169 18.21 5.68 -6.41
N PRO A 170 17.76 4.49 -6.85
CA PRO A 170 16.57 3.82 -6.31
C PRO A 170 16.68 3.43 -4.84
N TYR A 171 17.89 3.41 -4.27
CA TYR A 171 18.07 3.26 -2.81
C TYR A 171 17.41 4.37 -2.00
N LEU A 172 17.17 5.53 -2.62
CA LEU A 172 16.53 6.67 -1.97
C LEU A 172 15.01 6.52 -1.83
N ILE A 173 14.38 5.55 -2.47
CA ILE A 173 12.94 5.32 -2.36
C ILE A 173 12.61 4.84 -0.94
N SER A 174 11.72 5.56 -0.25
CA SER A 174 11.41 5.41 1.18
C SER A 174 9.95 5.04 1.44
N HIS A 175 9.36 4.17 0.63
CA HIS A 175 7.91 3.88 0.68
C HIS A 175 7.55 2.69 1.56
N ASP A 176 6.32 2.64 2.05
CA ASP A 176 5.68 1.36 2.42
C ASP A 176 5.04 0.77 1.15
N ILE A 177 5.66 -0.28 0.60
CA ILE A 177 5.31 -0.87 -0.70
C ILE A 177 4.70 -2.25 -0.50
N LEU A 178 3.41 -2.38 -0.81
CA LEU A 178 2.77 -3.68 -0.95
C LEU A 178 2.86 -4.12 -2.41
N VAL A 179 3.68 -5.14 -2.66
CA VAL A 179 3.78 -5.80 -3.96
C VAL A 179 2.60 -6.76 -4.09
N VAL A 180 1.82 -6.60 -5.15
CA VAL A 180 0.69 -7.47 -5.45
C VAL A 180 0.93 -8.15 -6.79
N ILE A 181 0.75 -9.46 -6.85
CA ILE A 181 0.93 -10.24 -8.07
C ILE A 181 -0.42 -10.77 -8.52
N ASN A 182 -0.87 -10.36 -9.69
CA ASN A 182 -1.98 -11.01 -10.34
C ASN A 182 -1.53 -12.38 -10.86
N GLN A 183 -1.99 -13.45 -10.23
CA GLN A 183 -1.66 -14.81 -10.65
C GLN A 183 -2.40 -15.22 -11.92
N LYS A 184 -3.46 -14.51 -12.32
CA LYS A 184 -4.19 -14.78 -13.57
C LYS A 184 -3.28 -14.55 -14.76
N THR A 185 -3.07 -15.60 -15.56
CA THR A 185 -2.34 -15.51 -16.84
C THR A 185 -2.63 -16.68 -17.76
N SER A 186 -3.01 -16.39 -19.00
CA SER A 186 -3.17 -17.32 -20.12
C SER A 186 -1.84 -17.85 -20.64
N GLY A 187 -0.74 -17.14 -20.39
CA GLY A 187 0.62 -17.61 -20.72
C GLY A 187 1.23 -18.58 -19.70
N GLY A 188 0.47 -18.97 -18.67
CA GLY A 188 0.86 -19.97 -17.67
C GLY A 188 2.16 -19.65 -16.94
N ILE A 189 2.92 -20.70 -16.59
CA ILE A 189 4.18 -20.61 -15.82
C ILE A 189 5.19 -19.68 -16.49
N LYS A 190 5.29 -19.68 -17.82
CA LYS A 190 6.26 -18.85 -18.55
C LYS A 190 6.03 -17.36 -18.31
N THR A 191 4.78 -16.90 -18.41
CA THR A 191 4.45 -15.49 -18.10
C THR A 191 4.69 -15.20 -16.63
N MET A 192 4.31 -16.12 -15.73
CA MET A 192 4.53 -15.93 -14.29
C MET A 192 6.02 -15.82 -13.92
N THR A 193 6.89 -16.63 -14.53
CA THR A 193 8.35 -16.53 -14.34
C THR A 193 8.88 -15.15 -14.75
N ASN A 194 8.34 -14.57 -15.83
CA ASN A 194 8.74 -13.22 -16.25
C ASN A 194 8.24 -12.14 -15.30
N ILE A 195 7.00 -12.24 -14.82
CA ILE A 195 6.46 -11.34 -13.78
C ILE A 195 7.32 -11.42 -12.51
N ILE A 196 7.67 -12.63 -12.06
CA ILE A 196 8.56 -12.83 -10.90
C ILE A 196 9.92 -12.19 -11.13
N GLY A 197 10.51 -12.38 -12.32
CA GLY A 197 11.76 -11.71 -12.69
C GLY A 197 11.62 -10.18 -12.66
N PHE A 198 10.48 -9.66 -13.08
CA PHE A 198 10.20 -8.23 -13.04
C PHE A 198 10.10 -7.69 -11.61
N VAL A 199 9.34 -8.37 -10.75
CA VAL A 199 9.23 -8.06 -9.32
C VAL A 199 10.60 -8.11 -8.65
N THR A 200 11.37 -9.16 -8.92
CA THR A 200 12.72 -9.35 -8.37
C THR A 200 13.65 -8.21 -8.75
N ASN A 201 13.66 -7.79 -10.02
CA ASN A 201 14.47 -6.67 -10.46
C ASN A 201 14.03 -5.33 -9.83
N PHE A 202 12.74 -5.15 -9.54
CA PHE A 202 12.25 -3.97 -8.83
C PHE A 202 12.64 -3.97 -7.35
N VAL A 203 12.42 -5.06 -6.61
CA VAL A 203 12.67 -5.03 -5.16
C VAL A 203 14.17 -5.03 -4.83
N ASN A 204 15.01 -5.60 -5.70
CA ASN A 204 16.47 -5.67 -5.48
C ASN A 204 17.21 -4.34 -5.68
N ILE A 205 16.57 -3.34 -6.29
CA ILE A 205 17.16 -1.98 -6.41
C ILE A 205 16.83 -1.09 -5.21
N LEU A 206 15.94 -1.51 -4.33
CA LEU A 206 15.47 -0.72 -3.19
C LEU A 206 16.38 -0.91 -1.97
N SER A 207 16.50 0.14 -1.15
CA SER A 207 16.93 -0.02 0.24
C SER A 207 15.73 -0.47 1.07
N THR A 208 15.81 -1.65 1.69
CA THR A 208 14.69 -2.23 2.45
C THR A 208 14.98 -2.30 3.94
N THR A 209 13.98 -2.02 4.75
CA THR A 209 14.03 -2.10 6.22
C THR A 209 12.76 -2.72 6.78
N THR A 210 12.86 -3.29 7.98
CA THR A 210 11.70 -3.69 8.79
C THR A 210 11.49 -2.75 9.98
N ASP A 211 12.33 -1.73 10.14
CA ASP A 211 12.24 -0.73 11.21
C ASP A 211 11.08 0.24 10.93
N VAL A 212 10.09 0.23 11.82
CA VAL A 212 8.93 1.12 11.78
C VAL A 212 9.30 2.60 11.95
N ASN A 213 10.46 2.90 12.52
CA ASN A 213 10.92 4.29 12.73
C ASN A 213 11.82 4.80 11.61
N SER A 214 12.13 3.98 10.61
CA SER A 214 12.97 4.41 9.49
C SER A 214 12.25 5.46 8.64
N ILE A 215 12.97 6.51 8.24
CA ILE A 215 12.47 7.58 7.35
C ILE A 215 13.11 7.55 5.96
N SER A 216 14.08 6.67 5.71
CA SER A 216 14.96 6.74 4.53
C SER A 216 15.10 5.42 3.79
N SER A 217 14.26 4.44 4.08
CA SER A 217 14.24 3.13 3.41
C SER A 217 12.81 2.60 3.28
N SER A 218 12.62 1.67 2.35
CA SER A 218 11.31 1.10 2.05
C SER A 218 10.99 -0.09 2.94
N ARG A 219 9.72 -0.26 3.33
CA ARG A 219 9.21 -1.50 3.93
C ARG A 219 8.41 -2.27 2.89
N LEU A 220 8.59 -3.58 2.82
CA LEU A 220 7.93 -4.41 1.80
C LEU A 220 6.91 -5.36 2.42
N SER A 221 5.83 -5.57 1.68
CA SER A 221 4.83 -6.63 1.88
C SER A 221 4.55 -7.30 0.53
N LEU A 222 4.07 -8.54 0.55
CA LEU A 222 3.71 -9.28 -0.65
C LEU A 222 2.31 -9.88 -0.53
N ALA A 223 1.52 -9.80 -1.59
CA ALA A 223 0.27 -10.53 -1.74
C ALA A 223 0.12 -11.07 -3.17
N THR A 224 -0.63 -12.15 -3.32
CA THR A 224 -1.04 -12.70 -4.61
C THR A 224 -2.54 -12.59 -4.75
N LEU A 225 -3.03 -12.20 -5.93
CA LEU A 225 -4.46 -12.23 -6.22
C LEU A 225 -4.94 -13.66 -6.42
N THR A 226 -6.13 -13.97 -5.91
CA THR A 226 -6.76 -15.29 -5.99
C THR A 226 -8.17 -15.16 -6.58
N PRO A 227 -8.75 -16.23 -7.17
CA PRO A 227 -10.10 -16.17 -7.76
C PRO A 227 -11.23 -16.13 -6.74
N TYR A 228 -10.92 -16.29 -5.45
CA TYR A 228 -11.88 -16.55 -4.40
C TYR A 228 -11.77 -15.49 -3.33
N SER A 229 -12.91 -15.00 -2.86
CA SER A 229 -12.99 -14.10 -1.70
C SER A 229 -12.00 -14.55 -0.61
N PRO A 230 -11.20 -13.64 -0.02
CA PRO A 230 -11.20 -12.18 -0.21
C PRO A 230 -10.47 -11.69 -1.49
N TYR A 231 -10.18 -12.60 -2.43
CA TYR A 231 -9.51 -12.39 -3.72
C TYR A 231 -8.02 -12.07 -3.63
N PHE A 232 -7.42 -12.30 -2.46
CA PHE A 232 -5.98 -12.23 -2.26
C PHE A 232 -5.50 -13.23 -1.19
N ALA A 233 -4.20 -13.47 -1.19
CA ALA A 233 -3.47 -14.16 -0.12
C ALA A 233 -2.15 -13.44 0.17
N VAL A 234 -1.94 -13.02 1.42
CA VAL A 234 -0.70 -12.38 1.85
C VAL A 234 0.42 -13.43 1.92
N GLN A 235 1.59 -13.10 1.41
CA GLN A 235 2.77 -13.96 1.40
C GLN A 235 3.79 -13.42 2.41
N GLY A 236 3.78 -13.98 3.63
CA GLY A 236 4.65 -13.54 4.72
C GLY A 236 4.10 -12.35 5.51
N GLY A 237 5.00 -11.64 6.20
CA GLY A 237 4.62 -10.57 7.12
C GLY A 237 4.33 -9.23 6.47
N ILE A 238 3.31 -8.54 6.97
CA ILE A 238 3.00 -7.17 6.58
C ILE A 238 4.12 -6.25 7.11
N TRP A 239 4.83 -5.60 6.19
CA TRP A 239 5.93 -4.67 6.40
C TRP A 239 7.20 -5.28 7.02
N GLU A 240 7.33 -6.59 6.91
CA GLU A 240 8.45 -7.36 7.48
C GLU A 240 9.33 -8.00 6.41
N LEU A 241 9.00 -7.83 5.13
CA LEU A 241 9.80 -8.38 4.05
C LEU A 241 10.94 -7.43 3.68
N ASN A 242 12.08 -8.02 3.38
CA ASN A 242 13.15 -7.39 2.62
C ASN A 242 13.18 -7.99 1.21
N ALA A 243 14.04 -7.48 0.33
CA ALA A 243 14.12 -7.95 -1.05
C ALA A 243 14.36 -9.48 -1.15
N THR A 244 15.22 -10.03 -0.28
CA THR A 244 15.52 -11.47 -0.24
C THR A 244 14.33 -12.30 0.21
N SER A 245 13.69 -11.97 1.33
CA SER A 245 12.55 -12.74 1.83
C SER A 245 11.32 -12.61 0.94
N LEU A 246 11.10 -11.44 0.33
CA LEU A 246 10.05 -11.25 -0.67
C LEU A 246 10.29 -12.15 -1.88
N THR A 247 11.48 -12.15 -2.46
CA THR A 247 11.80 -12.93 -3.66
C THR A 247 11.70 -14.44 -3.43
N GLN A 248 12.06 -14.92 -2.24
CA GLN A 248 11.88 -16.32 -1.84
C GLN A 248 10.40 -16.73 -1.68
N SER A 249 9.52 -15.77 -1.41
CA SER A 249 8.08 -16.01 -1.20
C SER A 249 7.27 -15.97 -2.50
N LEU A 250 7.91 -15.66 -3.64
CA LEU A 250 7.27 -15.60 -4.95
C LEU A 250 6.90 -16.99 -5.46
N ARG A 251 5.64 -17.19 -5.84
CA ARG A 251 5.11 -18.45 -6.39
C ARG A 251 5.00 -18.36 -7.91
N SER A 252 5.60 -19.30 -8.65
CA SER A 252 5.57 -19.35 -10.12
C SER A 252 4.31 -19.99 -10.72
N SER A 253 3.27 -20.22 -9.90
CA SER A 253 2.00 -20.79 -10.32
C SER A 253 1.09 -19.70 -10.89
N GLY A 254 0.83 -19.77 -12.19
CA GLY A 254 -0.26 -19.01 -12.82
C GLY A 254 -1.59 -19.74 -12.68
N ILE A 255 -2.69 -19.00 -12.59
CA ILE A 255 -4.05 -19.53 -12.53
C ILE A 255 -4.86 -19.04 -13.73
N THR A 256 -5.91 -19.78 -14.10
CA THR A 256 -6.74 -19.46 -15.27
C THR A 256 -8.08 -18.82 -14.91
N LEU A 257 -8.45 -18.78 -13.64
CA LEU A 257 -9.71 -18.23 -13.18
C LEU A 257 -9.58 -16.77 -12.76
N ASP A 258 -10.62 -16.01 -13.04
CA ASP A 258 -10.71 -14.60 -12.68
C ASP A 258 -11.04 -14.42 -11.19
N GLY A 259 -10.34 -13.48 -10.55
CA GLY A 259 -10.68 -12.95 -9.24
C GLY A 259 -11.03 -11.46 -9.34
N SER A 260 -11.73 -10.94 -8.34
CA SER A 260 -12.05 -9.51 -8.29
C SER A 260 -10.82 -8.71 -7.83
N ILE A 261 -10.14 -8.07 -8.79
CA ILE A 261 -9.00 -7.18 -8.50
C ILE A 261 -9.44 -6.02 -7.60
N ASP A 262 -10.60 -5.44 -7.88
CA ASP A 262 -11.12 -4.27 -7.14
C ASP A 262 -11.35 -4.62 -5.65
N GLU A 263 -12.03 -5.75 -5.36
CA GLU A 263 -12.25 -6.23 -3.99
C GLU A 263 -10.96 -6.63 -3.29
N ALA A 264 -10.03 -7.27 -4.02
CA ALA A 264 -8.75 -7.66 -3.47
C ALA A 264 -7.93 -6.46 -3.00
N LEU A 265 -7.86 -5.41 -3.82
CA LEU A 265 -7.14 -4.19 -3.48
C LEU A 265 -7.76 -3.47 -2.28
N ILE A 266 -9.09 -3.42 -2.18
CA ILE A 266 -9.80 -2.85 -1.02
C ILE A 266 -9.43 -3.62 0.25
N GLY A 267 -9.57 -4.94 0.25
CA GLY A 267 -9.28 -5.76 1.43
C GLY A 267 -7.80 -5.71 1.84
N LEU A 268 -6.88 -5.63 0.89
CA LEU A 268 -5.45 -5.44 1.17
C LEU A 268 -5.15 -4.07 1.80
N ILE A 269 -5.84 -3.01 1.39
CA ILE A 269 -5.67 -1.68 1.97
C ILE A 269 -6.08 -1.68 3.44
N GLU A 270 -7.30 -2.14 3.70
CA GLU A 270 -7.88 -2.16 5.04
C GLU A 270 -7.07 -3.07 5.99
N LEU A 271 -6.42 -4.10 5.44
CA LEU A 271 -5.55 -4.99 6.19
C LEU A 271 -4.18 -4.35 6.52
N ALA A 272 -3.52 -3.71 5.54
CA ALA A 272 -2.10 -3.39 5.63
C ALA A 272 -1.77 -1.93 5.93
N PHE A 273 -2.64 -0.98 5.59
CA PHE A 273 -2.31 0.45 5.58
C PHE A 273 -2.97 1.29 6.67
N ASN A 274 -3.47 0.65 7.74
CA ASN A 274 -3.82 1.38 8.97
C ASN A 274 -2.58 2.11 9.50
N VAL A 275 -2.77 3.29 10.08
CA VAL A 275 -1.70 4.06 10.72
C VAL A 275 -2.00 4.17 12.21
N ASN A 276 -1.26 3.41 13.01
CA ASN A 276 -1.36 3.46 14.47
C ASN A 276 0.05 3.53 15.05
N THR A 277 0.23 4.40 16.05
CA THR A 277 1.52 5.03 16.36
C THR A 277 2.53 4.12 17.06
N ASN A 278 2.21 2.84 17.29
CA ASN A 278 3.03 1.95 18.13
C ASN A 278 2.99 0.45 17.74
N SER A 279 2.63 0.05 16.52
CA SER A 279 2.72 -1.35 16.10
C SER A 279 3.63 -1.55 14.88
N SER A 280 4.36 -2.66 14.84
CA SER A 280 5.25 -3.01 13.72
C SER A 280 4.50 -3.29 12.41
N THR A 281 3.17 -3.29 12.41
CA THR A 281 2.36 -3.74 11.26
C THR A 281 1.43 -2.70 10.70
N ASP A 282 1.43 -1.54 11.33
CA ASP A 282 0.86 -0.36 10.74
C ASP A 282 1.84 0.23 9.74
N SER A 283 1.30 0.91 8.75
CA SER A 283 2.11 1.71 7.86
C SER A 283 2.64 2.93 8.60
N ARG A 284 3.85 3.38 8.27
CA ARG A 284 4.51 4.51 8.91
C ARG A 284 3.73 5.80 8.64
N PRO A 285 3.58 6.70 9.63
CA PRO A 285 2.78 7.93 9.48
C PRO A 285 3.33 8.87 8.39
N ASN A 286 4.65 9.01 8.32
CA ASN A 286 5.33 9.95 7.43
C ASN A 286 6.01 9.27 6.23
N ALA A 287 5.57 8.08 5.82
CA ALA A 287 6.10 7.40 4.63
C ALA A 287 5.11 7.47 3.47
N GLN A 288 5.59 7.63 2.24
CA GLN A 288 4.75 7.44 1.06
C GLN A 288 4.30 5.99 0.98
N ARG A 289 3.02 5.75 0.67
CA ARG A 289 2.42 4.42 0.62
C ARG A 289 2.08 4.07 -0.81
N SER A 290 2.37 2.84 -1.22
CA SER A 290 2.03 2.38 -2.55
C SER A 290 1.69 0.90 -2.62
N ILE A 291 0.70 0.57 -3.44
CA ILE A 291 0.49 -0.77 -3.98
C ILE A 291 1.06 -0.79 -5.40
N VAL A 292 1.90 -1.80 -5.68
CA VAL A 292 2.35 -2.08 -7.06
C VAL A 292 1.77 -3.43 -7.48
N LEU A 293 0.77 -3.39 -8.37
CA LEU A 293 0.13 -4.56 -8.94
C LEU A 293 0.85 -4.97 -10.22
N PHE A 294 1.58 -6.08 -10.18
CA PHE A 294 2.19 -6.71 -11.34
C PHE A 294 1.24 -7.70 -11.98
N THR A 295 1.08 -7.61 -13.29
CA THR A 295 0.12 -8.45 -14.01
C THR A 295 0.59 -8.82 -15.40
N GLY A 296 0.35 -10.06 -15.81
CA GLY A 296 0.60 -10.55 -17.18
C GLY A 296 -0.66 -10.66 -18.04
N GLU A 297 -1.82 -10.37 -17.45
CA GLU A 297 -3.11 -10.40 -18.10
C GLU A 297 -4.02 -9.37 -17.42
N TRP A 298 -4.88 -8.69 -18.15
CA TRP A 298 -5.89 -7.80 -17.55
C TRP A 298 -7.29 -8.31 -17.89
N PRO A 299 -8.18 -8.48 -16.90
CA PRO A 299 -9.49 -9.04 -17.17
C PRO A 299 -10.28 -8.07 -18.06
N SER A 300 -10.87 -8.60 -19.14
CA SER A 300 -11.66 -7.81 -20.09
C SER A 300 -12.90 -7.16 -19.46
N THR A 301 -13.35 -7.71 -18.33
CA THR A 301 -14.47 -7.23 -17.50
C THR A 301 -14.16 -7.47 -16.02
N GLY A 302 -14.43 -6.51 -15.13
CA GLY A 302 -14.40 -6.72 -13.67
C GLY A 302 -13.29 -6.00 -12.89
N ALA A 303 -12.23 -5.51 -13.53
CA ALA A 303 -11.21 -4.66 -12.89
C ALA A 303 -11.35 -3.21 -13.35
N LEU A 304 -12.40 -2.55 -12.87
CA LEU A 304 -12.74 -1.20 -13.30
C LEU A 304 -11.94 -0.14 -12.55
N LEU A 305 -11.39 -0.46 -11.38
CA LEU A 305 -10.68 0.49 -10.51
C LEU A 305 -11.47 1.79 -10.39
N ASN A 306 -12.77 1.67 -10.08
CA ASN A 306 -13.73 2.76 -10.20
C ASN A 306 -13.45 3.91 -9.21
N GLU A 307 -13.60 5.15 -9.67
CA GLU A 307 -13.50 6.38 -8.87
C GLU A 307 -14.54 6.49 -7.74
N THR A 308 -15.71 5.85 -7.87
CA THR A 308 -16.76 5.90 -6.85
C THR A 308 -16.69 4.78 -5.81
N TYR A 309 -15.87 3.75 -6.06
CA TYR A 309 -15.84 2.55 -5.23
C TYR A 309 -14.43 2.21 -4.72
N VAL A 310 -13.43 2.12 -5.61
CA VAL A 310 -12.05 1.76 -5.25
C VAL A 310 -11.26 2.97 -4.78
N LYS A 311 -11.28 4.07 -5.55
CA LYS A 311 -10.52 5.29 -5.24
C LYS A 311 -10.81 5.86 -3.84
N PRO A 312 -12.06 5.92 -3.33
CA PRO A 312 -12.31 6.49 -2.01
C PRO A 312 -11.61 5.73 -0.88
N ILE A 313 -11.40 4.42 -1.03
CA ILE A 313 -10.64 3.60 -0.07
C ILE A 313 -9.15 3.95 -0.14
N PHE A 314 -8.58 4.06 -1.33
CA PHE A 314 -7.18 4.50 -1.50
C PHE A 314 -6.94 5.91 -0.94
N ASP A 315 -7.85 6.85 -1.22
CA ASP A 315 -7.78 8.22 -0.69
C ASP A 315 -7.86 8.26 0.84
N LYS A 316 -8.77 7.45 1.42
CA LYS A 316 -8.97 7.35 2.88
C LYS A 316 -7.68 6.96 3.61
N TYR A 317 -6.94 5.99 3.06
CA TYR A 317 -5.68 5.48 3.64
C TYR A 317 -4.41 6.14 3.08
N GLY A 318 -4.57 7.08 2.15
CA GLY A 318 -3.48 7.82 1.51
C GLY A 318 -2.48 6.90 0.82
N VAL A 319 -3.00 5.88 0.12
CA VAL A 319 -2.23 4.88 -0.62
C VAL A 319 -2.28 5.19 -2.11
N ASN A 320 -1.15 5.03 -2.77
CA ASN A 320 -1.02 5.21 -4.21
C ASN A 320 -1.08 3.87 -4.96
N LEU A 321 -1.75 3.80 -6.11
CA LEU A 321 -1.79 2.59 -6.94
C LEU A 321 -0.92 2.72 -8.20
N LEU A 322 -0.05 1.74 -8.43
CA LEU A 322 0.62 1.51 -9.71
C LEU A 322 0.22 0.15 -10.28
N VAL A 323 -0.25 0.12 -11.52
CA VAL A 323 -0.46 -1.12 -12.29
C VAL A 323 0.69 -1.31 -13.29
N ALA A 324 1.47 -2.37 -13.10
CA ALA A 324 2.61 -2.75 -13.92
C ALA A 324 2.24 -3.94 -14.83
N GLY A 325 1.86 -3.65 -16.08
CA GLY A 325 1.49 -4.66 -17.07
C GLY A 325 2.70 -5.25 -17.79
N TYR A 326 2.84 -6.57 -17.79
CA TYR A 326 3.86 -7.29 -18.56
C TYR A 326 3.22 -7.99 -19.76
N ASN A 327 3.68 -7.63 -20.96
CA ASN A 327 3.30 -8.28 -22.22
C ASN A 327 1.78 -8.40 -22.41
N LEU A 328 1.05 -7.36 -22.03
CA LEU A 328 -0.40 -7.25 -22.24
C LEU A 328 -0.71 -7.08 -23.73
N THR A 329 -1.85 -7.62 -24.17
CA THR A 329 -2.40 -7.36 -25.50
C THR A 329 -2.83 -5.89 -25.64
N ASP A 330 -3.10 -5.45 -26.87
CA ASP A 330 -3.56 -4.08 -27.14
C ASP A 330 -4.87 -3.77 -26.40
N LEU A 331 -5.80 -4.74 -26.35
CA LEU A 331 -7.07 -4.60 -25.67
C LEU A 331 -6.86 -4.40 -24.17
N GLU A 332 -6.07 -5.26 -23.55
CA GLU A 332 -5.75 -5.19 -22.10
C GLU A 332 -5.00 -3.91 -21.75
N SER A 333 -4.01 -3.54 -22.59
CA SER A 333 -3.25 -2.30 -22.45
C SER A 333 -4.18 -1.08 -22.49
N SER A 334 -5.17 -1.06 -23.39
CA SER A 334 -6.14 0.04 -23.48
C SER A 334 -7.03 0.18 -22.25
N GLN A 335 -7.29 -0.93 -21.54
CA GLN A 335 -8.08 -0.92 -20.31
C GLN A 335 -7.26 -0.44 -19.11
N VAL A 336 -6.02 -0.90 -19.00
CA VAL A 336 -5.08 -0.46 -17.95
C VAL A 336 -4.72 1.02 -18.11
N LEU A 337 -4.46 1.46 -19.35
CA LEU A 337 -4.02 2.81 -19.71
C LEU A 337 -5.16 3.74 -20.14
N ARG A 338 -6.38 3.51 -19.65
CA ARG A 338 -7.53 4.38 -19.94
C ARG A 338 -7.23 5.86 -19.60
N PRO A 339 -7.75 6.83 -20.38
CA PRO A 339 -7.42 8.26 -20.20
C PRO A 339 -7.82 8.86 -18.84
N ASN A 340 -8.99 8.46 -18.32
CA ASN A 340 -9.56 9.00 -17.08
C ASN A 340 -9.26 8.08 -15.88
N ARG A 341 -7.99 7.71 -15.70
CA ARG A 341 -7.57 6.91 -14.53
C ARG A 341 -7.09 7.82 -13.40
N TRP A 342 -7.30 7.40 -12.16
CA TRP A 342 -6.77 8.05 -10.96
C TRP A 342 -5.47 7.40 -10.45
N TYR A 343 -5.01 6.33 -11.11
CA TYR A 343 -3.84 5.55 -10.73
C TYR A 343 -2.75 5.61 -11.80
N ASN A 344 -1.50 5.38 -11.39
CA ASN A 344 -0.39 5.26 -12.34
C ASN A 344 -0.42 3.88 -13.00
N ALA A 345 -0.08 3.82 -14.28
CA ALA A 345 -0.01 2.57 -14.99
C ALA A 345 0.93 2.66 -16.18
N PHE A 346 1.53 1.52 -16.52
CA PHE A 346 2.36 1.36 -17.71
C PHE A 346 2.32 -0.10 -18.15
N THR A 347 2.70 -0.34 -19.41
CA THR A 347 2.89 -1.68 -19.95
C THR A 347 4.30 -1.83 -20.50
N THR A 348 4.87 -3.03 -20.41
CA THR A 348 6.24 -3.31 -20.85
C THR A 348 6.39 -4.76 -21.29
N VAL A 349 7.35 -5.03 -22.16
CA VAL A 349 7.86 -6.39 -22.46
C VAL A 349 9.24 -6.64 -21.84
N ALA A 350 9.85 -5.61 -21.24
CA ALA A 350 11.13 -5.71 -20.56
C ALA A 350 10.90 -5.92 -19.06
N THR A 351 11.54 -6.95 -18.50
CA THR A 351 11.50 -7.28 -17.06
C THR A 351 12.78 -6.90 -16.34
N ASN A 352 13.80 -6.43 -17.06
CA ASN A 352 15.10 -6.01 -16.54
C ASN A 352 15.06 -4.58 -15.97
N ASN A 353 16.22 -4.05 -15.55
CA ASN A 353 16.34 -2.70 -15.01
C ASN A 353 15.79 -1.60 -15.92
N ALA A 354 15.87 -1.74 -17.24
CA ALA A 354 15.27 -0.77 -18.17
C ALA A 354 13.74 -0.79 -18.08
N GLY A 355 13.13 -1.98 -17.99
CA GLY A 355 11.69 -2.12 -17.75
C GLY A 355 11.24 -1.58 -16.40
N VAL A 356 12.06 -1.74 -15.35
CA VAL A 356 11.80 -1.17 -14.02
C VAL A 356 11.92 0.36 -14.04
N ALA A 357 12.93 0.91 -14.72
CA ALA A 357 13.14 2.35 -14.84
C ALA A 357 11.95 3.08 -15.49
N ASN A 358 11.22 2.41 -16.40
CA ASN A 358 10.04 2.98 -17.08
C ASN A 358 8.92 3.41 -16.13
N PHE A 359 8.86 2.87 -14.91
CA PHE A 359 7.86 3.28 -13.92
C PHE A 359 8.48 3.97 -12.70
N VAL A 360 9.70 3.58 -12.31
CA VAL A 360 10.39 4.20 -11.18
C VAL A 360 10.69 5.68 -11.47
N ASN A 361 11.21 5.99 -12.65
CA ASN A 361 11.55 7.37 -13.01
C ASN A 361 10.34 8.32 -13.03
N PRO A 362 9.24 8.03 -13.75
CA PRO A 362 8.10 8.92 -13.76
C PRO A 362 7.32 8.94 -12.45
N PHE A 363 7.12 7.78 -11.80
CA PHE A 363 6.14 7.68 -10.72
C PHE A 363 6.75 7.79 -9.32
N TYR A 364 7.94 7.23 -9.09
CA TYR A 364 8.64 7.32 -7.79
C TYR A 364 9.57 8.53 -7.71
N PHE A 365 10.29 8.87 -8.78
CA PHE A 365 11.17 10.05 -8.80
C PHE A 365 10.51 11.33 -9.33
N ASN A 366 9.25 11.24 -9.75
CA ASN A 366 8.47 12.35 -10.28
C ASN A 366 9.25 13.20 -11.31
N ASN A 367 9.95 12.54 -12.24
CA ASN A 367 10.87 13.23 -13.16
C ASN A 367 10.17 14.01 -14.30
N GLY A 368 8.84 13.98 -14.36
CA GLY A 368 8.04 14.64 -15.39
C GLY A 368 8.02 13.96 -16.77
N SER A 369 8.56 12.73 -16.90
CA SER A 369 8.54 12.01 -18.18
C SER A 369 7.19 11.40 -18.55
N GLU A 370 6.30 11.21 -17.57
CA GLU A 370 4.91 10.77 -17.75
C GLU A 370 4.01 11.50 -16.75
N THR A 371 2.70 11.52 -17.03
CA THR A 371 1.71 12.03 -16.07
C THR A 371 1.71 11.19 -14.80
N ASN A 372 2.01 11.82 -13.66
CA ASN A 372 2.02 11.18 -12.35
C ASN A 372 0.73 11.49 -11.57
N TYR A 373 -0.17 10.52 -11.49
CA TYR A 373 -1.45 10.63 -10.79
C TYR A 373 -1.33 10.56 -9.26
N TRP A 374 -0.19 10.13 -8.72
CA TRP A 374 0.07 10.12 -7.27
C TRP A 374 0.33 11.53 -6.72
N CYS A 375 0.91 12.38 -7.57
CA CYS A 375 1.47 13.68 -7.20
C CYS A 375 0.97 14.76 -8.17
N PRO A 376 -0.35 14.94 -8.33
CA PRO A 376 -0.86 15.87 -9.32
C PRO A 376 -0.49 17.30 -8.92
N GLN A 377 0.21 18.00 -9.81
CA GLN A 377 0.40 19.43 -9.66
C GLN A 377 -0.94 20.14 -9.90
N THR A 378 -1.35 20.98 -8.96
CA THR A 378 -2.55 21.80 -9.10
C THR A 378 -2.22 23.18 -9.64
N GLY A 379 -3.18 23.76 -10.38
CA GLY A 379 -3.06 25.13 -10.86
C GLY A 379 -3.27 26.13 -9.74
N ILE A 380 -2.95 27.40 -10.01
CA ILE A 380 -3.39 28.52 -9.18
C ILE A 380 -4.86 28.79 -9.47
N GLU A 381 -5.68 28.81 -8.44
CA GLU A 381 -7.10 29.16 -8.51
C GLU A 381 -7.34 30.61 -8.07
N SER A 382 -8.36 31.26 -8.64
CA SER A 382 -8.73 32.64 -8.29
C SER A 382 -10.15 32.70 -7.74
N VAL A 383 -10.30 33.36 -6.59
CA VAL A 383 -11.59 33.58 -5.91
C VAL A 383 -11.90 35.07 -5.93
N ALA A 384 -13.10 35.42 -6.41
CA ALA A 384 -13.67 36.75 -6.28
C ALA A 384 -14.75 36.72 -5.19
N ASN A 385 -14.61 37.54 -4.14
CA ASN A 385 -15.69 37.72 -3.17
C ASN A 385 -16.66 38.82 -3.63
N ASP A 386 -17.94 38.70 -3.24
CA ASP A 386 -19.02 39.66 -3.54
C ASP A 386 -18.73 41.10 -3.10
N SER A 387 -17.73 41.30 -2.23
CA SER A 387 -17.24 42.60 -1.74
C SER A 387 -16.16 43.25 -2.60
N GLY A 388 -15.76 42.63 -3.71
CA GLY A 388 -14.73 43.14 -4.63
C GLY A 388 -13.27 42.83 -4.24
N ALA A 389 -13.05 42.17 -3.10
CA ALA A 389 -11.74 41.61 -2.75
C ALA A 389 -11.52 40.28 -3.48
N SER A 390 -10.49 40.20 -4.33
CA SER A 390 -10.09 38.95 -4.99
C SER A 390 -8.77 38.44 -4.40
N PHE A 391 -8.66 37.12 -4.27
CA PHE A 391 -7.40 36.47 -3.94
C PHE A 391 -7.19 35.28 -4.87
N SER A 392 -5.94 34.87 -5.03
CA SER A 392 -5.61 33.61 -5.68
C SER A 392 -4.97 32.67 -4.68
N PHE A 393 -5.10 31.36 -4.88
CA PHE A 393 -4.53 30.38 -3.98
C PHE A 393 -4.03 29.15 -4.73
N PHE A 394 -3.15 28.41 -4.07
CA PHE A 394 -2.73 27.08 -4.49
C PHE A 394 -2.29 26.29 -3.26
N SER A 395 -2.33 24.97 -3.37
CA SER A 395 -2.01 24.05 -2.28
C SER A 395 -1.37 22.77 -2.82
N GLU A 396 -0.53 22.16 -1.99
CA GLU A 396 -0.02 20.82 -2.24
C GLU A 396 -0.03 20.02 -0.93
N PRO A 397 -0.71 18.85 -0.91
CA PRO A 397 -1.63 18.36 -1.93
C PRO A 397 -2.86 19.29 -2.07
N PHE A 398 -3.61 19.15 -3.16
CA PHE A 398 -4.77 20.01 -3.46
C PHE A 398 -5.75 20.18 -2.28
N ASN A 399 -5.98 19.10 -1.54
CA ASN A 399 -6.91 19.06 -0.42
C ASN A 399 -6.30 19.55 0.91
N TYR A 400 -5.10 20.13 0.90
CA TYR A 400 -4.58 20.88 2.03
C TYR A 400 -5.27 22.25 2.08
N ILE A 401 -6.39 22.33 2.80
CA ILE A 401 -7.31 23.47 2.82
C ILE A 401 -6.80 24.63 3.70
N GLY A 402 -5.67 24.47 4.42
CA GLY A 402 -5.16 25.45 5.37
C GLY A 402 -6.12 25.74 6.54
N PRO A 403 -5.75 26.58 7.51
CA PRO A 403 -6.63 27.05 8.56
C PRO A 403 -7.43 28.25 8.04
N ASP A 404 -8.63 28.03 7.52
CA ASP A 404 -9.48 29.15 7.12
C ASP A 404 -10.11 29.79 8.38
N GLY A 405 -10.08 31.12 8.49
CA GLY A 405 -10.60 31.89 9.63
C GLY A 405 -11.88 32.67 9.28
N SER A 406 -12.97 32.47 10.03
CA SER A 406 -14.31 33.13 9.96
C SER A 406 -15.28 32.79 8.80
N SER A 407 -16.19 31.84 9.01
CA SER A 407 -17.49 31.53 8.34
C SER A 407 -17.92 30.13 8.80
N ALA A 408 -19.22 29.91 9.07
CA ALA A 408 -19.75 28.65 9.57
C ALA A 408 -19.36 27.47 8.66
N GLY A 409 -18.61 26.50 9.20
CA GLY A 409 -18.04 25.37 8.44
C GLY A 409 -16.50 25.31 8.42
N LYS A 410 -15.81 26.20 9.15
CA LYS A 410 -14.34 26.24 9.18
C LYS A 410 -13.72 25.20 10.11
N LEU A 411 -12.75 24.47 9.57
CA LEU A 411 -11.88 23.54 10.28
C LEU A 411 -10.98 24.31 11.26
N ASP A 412 -11.38 24.36 12.52
CA ASP A 412 -10.46 24.66 13.60
C ASP A 412 -9.40 23.55 13.63
N TRP A 413 -8.15 23.87 13.35
CA TRP A 413 -7.06 22.89 13.36
C TRP A 413 -6.78 22.35 14.77
N SER A 414 -7.25 23.03 15.82
CA SER A 414 -7.26 22.48 17.19
C SER A 414 -8.43 21.51 17.45
N ALA A 415 -9.46 21.53 16.59
CA ALA A 415 -10.56 20.58 16.57
C ALA A 415 -10.40 19.46 15.52
N LEU A 416 -9.39 19.56 14.65
CA LEU A 416 -8.97 18.45 13.79
C LEU A 416 -8.38 17.35 14.69
N PRO A 417 -8.72 16.06 14.45
CA PRO A 417 -7.99 14.96 15.07
C PRO A 417 -6.48 15.19 14.86
N ALA A 418 -5.67 14.87 15.87
CA ALA A 418 -4.22 14.88 15.73
C ALA A 418 -3.87 14.17 14.41
N TYR A 419 -3.07 14.83 13.56
CA TYR A 419 -2.72 14.28 12.27
C TYR A 419 -2.14 12.88 12.44
N ASN A 420 -2.87 11.89 11.93
CA ASN A 420 -2.56 10.48 12.11
C ASN A 420 -1.72 9.93 10.94
N GLY A 421 -1.29 10.77 10.00
CA GLY A 421 -0.50 10.34 8.85
C GLY A 421 -1.31 9.66 7.75
N GLU A 422 -2.63 9.51 7.85
CA GLU A 422 -3.40 8.65 6.94
C GLU A 422 -3.66 9.26 5.57
N ASN A 423 -3.88 10.57 5.43
CA ASN A 423 -4.25 11.18 4.15
C ASN A 423 -3.64 12.57 3.95
N ALA A 424 -3.85 13.14 2.76
CA ALA A 424 -3.48 14.51 2.39
C ALA A 424 -1.99 14.84 2.64
N ARG A 425 -1.10 14.15 1.91
CA ARG A 425 0.35 14.38 1.94
C ARG A 425 0.87 14.77 0.56
N TYR A 426 1.93 15.57 0.52
CA TYR A 426 2.70 15.77 -0.71
C TYR A 426 3.56 14.52 -0.99
N CYS A 427 4.20 14.47 -2.15
CA CYS A 427 5.03 13.34 -2.55
C CYS A 427 6.52 13.57 -2.30
N ASN A 428 7.27 12.47 -2.19
CA ASN A 428 8.73 12.54 -2.27
C ASN A 428 9.16 13.00 -3.67
N PHE A 429 10.32 13.63 -3.76
CA PHE A 429 10.89 14.17 -5.00
C PHE A 429 9.97 15.13 -5.77
N ALA A 430 9.00 15.76 -5.10
CA ALA A 430 8.21 16.83 -5.68
C ALA A 430 9.12 17.96 -6.13
N ASN A 431 8.83 18.54 -7.29
CA ASN A 431 9.55 19.69 -7.83
C ASN A 431 8.57 20.51 -8.67
N ASN A 432 7.60 21.11 -7.99
CA ASN A 432 6.47 21.79 -8.61
C ASN A 432 6.71 23.30 -8.65
N GLN A 433 6.19 23.95 -9.69
CA GLN A 433 6.35 25.39 -9.91
C GLN A 433 5.02 26.05 -10.20
N TYR A 434 4.70 27.09 -9.43
CA TYR A 434 3.48 27.88 -9.54
C TYR A 434 3.84 29.30 -9.96
N VAL A 435 3.19 29.81 -11.01
CA VAL A 435 3.48 31.13 -11.56
C VAL A 435 2.25 32.02 -11.47
N TYR A 436 2.32 33.05 -10.64
CA TYR A 436 1.28 34.05 -10.48
C TYR A 436 1.68 35.37 -11.15
N THR A 437 0.76 35.98 -11.89
CA THR A 437 0.95 37.31 -12.48
C THR A 437 0.09 38.32 -11.70
N LYS A 438 0.73 39.34 -11.12
CA LYS A 438 0.06 40.40 -10.37
C LYS A 438 -0.80 41.25 -11.32
N PRO A 439 -2.07 41.56 -10.94
CA PRO A 439 -2.90 42.49 -11.71
C PRO A 439 -2.22 43.86 -11.89
N ALA A 440 -2.32 44.44 -13.09
CA ALA A 440 -1.66 45.70 -13.42
C ALA A 440 -2.12 46.89 -12.55
N ASN A 441 -3.32 46.82 -11.99
CA ASN A 441 -3.90 47.83 -11.10
C ASN A 441 -3.53 47.67 -9.62
N ALA A 442 -2.76 46.64 -9.25
CA ALA A 442 -2.30 46.41 -7.89
C ALA A 442 -0.83 46.87 -7.71
N PRO A 443 -0.53 47.84 -6.82
CA PRO A 443 0.86 48.26 -6.54
C PRO A 443 1.69 47.20 -5.83
N SER A 444 1.07 46.30 -5.07
CA SER A 444 1.74 45.20 -4.37
C SER A 444 0.78 44.04 -4.13
N MET A 445 1.30 42.94 -3.58
CA MET A 445 0.51 41.80 -3.11
C MET A 445 1.03 41.32 -1.75
N LYS A 446 0.12 40.81 -0.93
CA LYS A 446 0.42 40.04 0.29
C LYS A 446 0.36 38.57 -0.06
N VAL A 447 1.41 37.82 0.28
CA VAL A 447 1.45 36.36 0.20
C VAL A 447 1.37 35.82 1.62
N SER A 448 0.37 34.99 1.89
CA SER A 448 0.17 34.28 3.15
C SER A 448 0.38 32.79 2.92
N VAL A 449 1.13 32.13 3.78
CA VAL A 449 1.54 30.73 3.67
C VAL A 449 1.24 30.01 4.97
N TYR A 450 0.65 28.82 4.85
CA TYR A 450 0.40 27.89 5.94
C TYR A 450 1.01 26.56 5.54
N TYR A 451 1.85 25.96 6.39
CA TYR A 451 2.64 24.81 5.95
C TYR A 451 3.05 23.86 7.07
N GLU A 452 3.17 22.59 6.71
CA GLU A 452 3.74 21.49 7.48
C GLU A 452 4.58 20.63 6.53
N LEU A 453 5.89 20.87 6.56
CA LEU A 453 6.92 20.30 5.68
C LEU A 453 8.03 19.68 6.51
N GLU A 454 8.85 18.81 5.91
CA GLU A 454 10.05 18.31 6.58
C GLU A 454 11.05 19.45 6.84
N ALA A 455 11.39 19.67 8.11
CA ALA A 455 12.21 20.79 8.54
C ALA A 455 13.64 20.71 7.98
N GLY A 456 14.02 21.73 7.19
CA GLY A 456 15.35 21.86 6.60
C GLY A 456 15.62 20.92 5.42
N LYS A 457 14.61 20.22 4.92
CA LYS A 457 14.70 19.29 3.78
C LYS A 457 13.77 19.71 2.65
N ASP A 458 12.51 19.87 2.99
CA ASP A 458 11.46 20.25 2.05
C ASP A 458 11.24 21.75 2.12
N THR A 459 11.20 22.40 0.96
CA THR A 459 11.20 23.86 0.88
C THR A 459 10.18 24.37 -0.12
N LEU A 460 9.40 25.36 0.31
CA LEU A 460 8.59 26.21 -0.55
C LEU A 460 9.27 27.58 -0.67
N SER A 461 9.82 27.87 -1.85
CA SER A 461 10.57 29.09 -2.12
C SER A 461 9.84 30.00 -3.10
N PHE A 462 9.92 31.30 -2.90
CA PHE A 462 9.27 32.33 -3.72
C PHE A 462 10.31 33.22 -4.38
N TYR A 463 10.15 33.47 -5.68
CA TYR A 463 11.08 34.22 -6.52
C TYR A 463 10.36 35.36 -7.26
N ASP A 464 11.09 36.46 -7.47
CA ASP A 464 10.62 37.57 -8.29
C ASP A 464 10.74 37.30 -9.80
N SER A 465 10.37 38.28 -10.62
CA SER A 465 10.45 38.19 -12.09
C SER A 465 11.86 38.04 -12.64
N SER A 466 12.89 38.35 -11.85
CA SER A 466 14.30 38.19 -12.16
C SER A 466 14.88 36.89 -11.60
N ASN A 467 14.04 36.00 -11.06
CA ASN A 467 14.42 34.76 -10.39
C ASN A 467 15.28 34.97 -9.13
N THR A 468 15.13 36.12 -8.47
CA THR A 468 15.75 36.40 -7.16
C THR A 468 14.87 35.86 -6.05
N LEU A 469 15.45 35.15 -5.09
CA LEU A 469 14.72 34.62 -3.93
C LEU A 469 14.17 35.76 -3.06
N ILE A 470 12.85 35.74 -2.82
CA ILE A 470 12.13 36.67 -1.93
C ILE A 470 11.98 36.07 -0.54
N ALA A 471 11.47 34.83 -0.46
CA ALA A 471 11.18 34.15 0.79
C ALA A 471 11.29 32.62 0.60
N SER A 472 11.58 31.89 1.68
CA SER A 472 11.60 30.43 1.66
C SER A 472 11.09 29.87 2.98
N PHE A 473 10.25 28.83 2.91
CA PHE A 473 9.57 28.22 4.04
C PHE A 473 9.92 26.74 4.11
N THR A 474 10.14 26.24 5.33
CA THR A 474 10.42 24.84 5.65
C THR A 474 10.06 24.57 7.12
N GLY A 475 9.79 23.32 7.48
CA GLY A 475 9.31 22.95 8.80
C GLY A 475 7.81 23.22 8.95
N TYR A 476 7.40 23.82 10.05
CA TYR A 476 5.98 23.94 10.40
C TYR A 476 5.64 25.36 10.86
N ASP A 477 4.66 25.97 10.20
CA ASP A 477 3.97 27.18 10.67
C ASP A 477 2.55 27.23 10.12
N ILE A 478 1.57 27.09 11.02
CA ILE A 478 0.14 27.16 10.71
C ILE A 478 -0.50 28.46 11.22
N SER A 479 0.30 29.38 11.77
CA SER A 479 -0.18 30.64 12.34
C SER A 479 -0.28 31.80 11.33
N GLU A 480 -0.13 31.49 10.04
CA GLU A 480 0.03 32.42 8.91
C GLU A 480 1.41 33.10 8.87
N ALA A 481 2.33 32.52 8.09
CA ALA A 481 3.53 33.22 7.69
C ALA A 481 3.21 34.14 6.49
N SER A 482 3.67 35.39 6.48
CA SER A 482 3.36 36.28 5.35
C SER A 482 4.47 37.26 4.99
N PHE A 483 4.47 37.68 3.72
CA PHE A 483 5.35 38.72 3.19
C PHE A 483 4.64 39.56 2.11
N TYR A 484 5.18 40.75 1.85
CA TYR A 484 4.70 41.65 0.81
C TYR A 484 5.71 41.71 -0.33
N THR A 485 5.23 41.82 -1.57
CA THR A 485 6.07 42.03 -2.74
C THR A 485 5.35 42.85 -3.81
N SER A 486 6.12 43.56 -4.61
CA SER A 486 5.65 44.36 -5.75
C SER A 486 6.02 43.75 -7.11
N THR A 487 6.62 42.55 -7.14
CA THR A 487 6.96 41.87 -8.40
C THR A 487 5.72 41.66 -9.28
N ASP A 488 5.89 41.85 -10.59
CA ASP A 488 4.81 41.62 -11.55
C ASP A 488 4.54 40.13 -11.78
N VAL A 489 5.58 39.30 -11.67
CA VAL A 489 5.48 37.84 -11.73
C VAL A 489 6.10 37.26 -10.47
N LEU A 490 5.34 36.43 -9.77
CA LEU A 490 5.77 35.65 -8.61
C LEU A 490 5.86 34.18 -9.01
N THR A 491 7.03 33.59 -8.81
CA THR A 491 7.21 32.14 -8.97
C THR A 491 7.35 31.50 -7.61
N ALA A 492 6.45 30.58 -7.25
CA ALA A 492 6.64 29.69 -6.12
C ALA A 492 7.18 28.34 -6.61
N ARG A 493 8.18 27.79 -5.92
CA ARG A 493 8.77 26.48 -6.22
C ARG A 493 8.75 25.63 -4.96
N PHE A 494 8.07 24.51 -5.02
CA PHE A 494 8.10 23.49 -3.98
C PHE A 494 9.07 22.39 -4.38
N THR A 495 9.97 22.03 -3.48
CA THR A 495 10.86 20.88 -3.63
C THR A 495 10.81 20.02 -2.39
N SER A 496 10.64 18.71 -2.57
CA SER A 496 10.78 17.73 -1.49
C SER A 496 11.93 16.75 -1.74
N ASP A 497 12.44 16.18 -0.66
CA ASP A 497 13.46 15.16 -0.69
C ASP A 497 12.86 13.73 -0.76
N ASN A 498 13.68 12.75 -0.43
CA ASN A 498 13.37 11.33 -0.52
C ASN A 498 12.97 10.71 0.83
N GLN A 499 12.76 11.49 1.89
CA GLN A 499 12.57 11.01 3.25
C GLN A 499 11.12 11.20 3.70
N ALA A 500 10.89 11.92 4.80
CA ALA A 500 9.61 11.95 5.48
C ALA A 500 8.63 12.86 4.74
N LEU A 501 7.35 12.47 4.76
CA LEU A 501 6.27 13.25 4.19
C LEU A 501 5.34 13.78 5.26
N TYR A 502 4.92 15.02 5.05
CA TYR A 502 4.02 15.74 5.93
C TYR A 502 2.79 16.23 5.15
N ARG A 503 1.95 17.02 5.80
CA ARG A 503 0.65 17.43 5.25
C ARG A 503 0.75 18.40 4.07
N GLY A 504 1.82 19.18 3.96
CA GLY A 504 2.05 20.08 2.83
C GLY A 504 1.74 21.54 3.13
N PHE A 505 1.22 22.29 2.16
CA PHE A 505 1.05 23.74 2.28
C PHE A 505 -0.19 24.30 1.56
N TYR A 506 -0.62 25.48 2.02
CA TYR A 506 -1.61 26.34 1.39
C TYR A 506 -1.06 27.76 1.27
N VAL A 507 -1.16 28.34 0.07
CA VAL A 507 -0.70 29.70 -0.21
C VAL A 507 -1.87 30.53 -0.67
N LYS A 508 -2.02 31.72 -0.09
CA LYS A 508 -2.99 32.74 -0.47
C LYS A 508 -2.27 34.00 -0.93
N ILE A 509 -2.59 34.47 -2.12
CA ILE A 509 -2.04 35.68 -2.74
C ILE A 509 -3.16 36.71 -2.84
N THR A 510 -3.00 37.85 -2.17
CA THR A 510 -3.99 38.93 -2.13
C THR A 510 -3.37 40.20 -2.71
N PRO A 511 -3.77 40.62 -3.93
CA PRO A 511 -3.43 41.94 -4.47
C PRO A 511 -3.86 43.05 -3.50
N GLN A 512 -2.97 44.00 -3.25
CA GLN A 512 -3.25 45.14 -2.37
C GLN A 512 -3.76 46.31 -3.22
N PRO A 513 -4.77 47.07 -2.75
CA PRO A 513 -5.25 48.25 -3.46
C PRO A 513 -4.19 49.37 -3.44
N SER A 514 -4.24 50.25 -4.45
CA SER A 514 -3.58 51.55 -4.38
C SER A 514 -4.25 52.38 -3.29
N SER A 515 -3.48 52.70 -2.23
CA SER A 515 -3.89 53.57 -1.13
C SER A 515 -4.29 54.96 -1.61
#